data_AF-A0AAV0TF46-F1
#
_entry.id   AF-A0AAV0TF46-F1
#
_cell.length_a   1.000
_cell.length_b   1.000
_cell.length_c   1.000
_cell.angle_alpha   90.00
_cell.angle_beta   90.00
_cell.angle_gamma   90.00
#
_symmetry.space_group_name_H-M   'P 1'
#
loop_
_entity.id
_entity.type
_entity.pdbx_description
1 polymer ?
#
loop_
_entity_poly.entity_id
_entity_poly.type
_entity_poly.pdbx_seq_one_letter_code
_entity_poly.pdbx_strand_id
1 'polypeptide(L)'
;MEAVTTQANRAEASAEGLLVLVIDTNPTHWFAQGSKAADRANFQQLISSTLVFVNSYLLLRRSNRIVIIAAHAGKSAMLYPNSGAQ
;
A
#
# COMPACT_ATOMS: atom_id res chain seq x y z
N MET A 1 15.71 -40.21 4.37
CA MET A 1 14.44 -39.47 4.18
C MET A 1 14.56 -37.98 4.56
N GLU A 2 15.76 -37.41 4.66
CA GLU A 2 15.97 -36.01 5.11
C GLU A 2 15.96 -34.96 3.98
N ALA A 3 16.01 -35.38 2.70
CA ALA A 3 16.15 -34.47 1.57
C ALA A 3 14.88 -33.65 1.24
N VAL A 4 13.70 -34.09 1.70
CA VAL A 4 12.41 -33.45 1.37
C VAL A 4 12.15 -32.24 2.28
N THR A 5 12.60 -32.27 3.54
CA THR A 5 12.36 -31.20 4.53
C THR A 5 13.19 -29.94 4.24
N THR A 6 14.34 -30.06 3.58
CA THR A 6 15.23 -28.91 3.28
C THR A 6 14.73 -28.03 2.13
N GLN A 7 13.98 -28.57 1.16
CA GLN A 7 13.51 -27.79 0.00
C GLN A 7 12.31 -26.88 0.33
N ALA A 8 11.36 -27.35 1.15
CA ALA A 8 10.22 -26.54 1.58
C ALA A 8 10.65 -25.27 2.33
N ASN A 9 11.70 -25.39 3.16
CA ASN A 9 12.24 -24.26 3.92
C ASN A 9 12.97 -23.22 3.03
N ARG A 10 13.46 -23.63 1.85
CA ARG A 10 14.17 -22.76 0.90
C ARG A 10 13.22 -21.96 -0.02
N ALA A 11 12.04 -22.52 -0.31
CA ALA A 11 10.99 -21.82 -1.05
C ALA A 11 10.38 -20.67 -0.23
N GLU A 12 10.18 -20.88 1.07
CA GLU A 12 9.72 -19.84 2.02
C GLU A 12 10.70 -18.67 2.16
N ALA A 13 12.00 -18.95 2.06
CA ALA A 13 13.06 -17.93 2.13
C ALA A 13 13.16 -17.04 0.86
N SER A 14 12.53 -17.42 -0.24
CA SER A 14 12.63 -16.75 -1.55
C SER A 14 11.31 -16.18 -2.08
N ALA A 15 10.19 -16.36 -1.38
CA ALA A 15 8.93 -15.72 -1.75
C ALA A 15 8.99 -14.22 -1.40
N GLU A 16 9.31 -13.39 -2.39
CA GLU A 16 9.16 -11.94 -2.30
C GLU A 16 7.69 -11.57 -2.45
N GLY A 17 7.12 -10.94 -1.41
CA GLY A 17 5.76 -10.39 -1.47
C GLY A 17 5.78 -8.99 -2.07
N LEU A 18 4.94 -8.73 -3.08
CA LEU A 18 4.68 -7.39 -3.58
C LEU A 18 3.22 -7.01 -3.35
N LEU A 19 3.00 -5.92 -2.62
CA LEU A 19 1.70 -5.28 -2.45
C LEU A 19 1.65 -3.98 -3.28
N VAL A 20 0.72 -3.91 -4.23
CA VAL A 20 0.44 -2.69 -4.99
C VAL A 20 -0.87 -2.09 -4.51
N LEU A 21 -0.80 -0.87 -3.97
CA LEU A 21 -1.95 -0.15 -3.46
C LEU A 21 -2.28 1.03 -4.38
N VAL A 22 -3.49 1.03 -4.93
CA VAL A 22 -4.03 2.16 -5.71
C VAL A 22 -5.06 2.88 -4.85
N ILE A 23 -4.80 4.14 -4.53
CA ILE A 23 -5.66 4.98 -3.69
C ILE A 23 -6.36 6.00 -4.57
N ASP A 24 -7.69 6.00 -4.58
CA ASP A 24 -8.46 7.09 -5.17
C ASP A 24 -8.24 8.36 -4.33
N THR A 25 -7.79 9.44 -4.97
CA THR A 25 -7.52 10.76 -4.41
C THR A 25 -8.32 11.85 -5.10
N ASN A 26 -9.38 11.48 -5.83
CA ASN A 26 -10.25 12.42 -6.51
C ASN A 26 -11.03 13.26 -5.47
N PRO A 27 -10.82 14.59 -5.43
CA PRO A 27 -11.49 15.46 -4.47
C PRO A 27 -13.01 15.45 -4.61
N THR A 28 -13.55 15.17 -5.81
CA THR A 28 -15.00 15.11 -6.00
C THR A 28 -15.63 13.90 -5.31
N HIS A 29 -14.89 12.81 -5.12
CA HIS A 29 -15.39 11.65 -4.38
C HIS A 29 -15.27 11.86 -2.87
N TRP A 30 -14.16 12.46 -2.41
CA TRP A 30 -13.89 12.62 -0.98
C TRP A 30 -14.54 13.84 -0.33
N PHE A 31 -14.86 14.90 -1.09
CA PHE A 31 -15.29 16.20 -0.53
C PHE A 31 -16.62 16.74 -1.11
N ALA A 32 -17.44 15.89 -1.75
CA ALA A 32 -18.69 16.33 -2.38
C ALA A 32 -19.89 16.50 -1.43
N GLN A 33 -19.83 16.01 -0.18
CA GLN A 33 -21.02 15.91 0.69
C GLN A 33 -21.27 17.17 1.55
N GLY A 34 -20.60 18.29 1.27
CA GLY A 34 -20.91 19.61 1.83
C GLY A 34 -20.36 19.86 3.24
N SER A 35 -20.04 18.81 4.01
CA SER A 35 -19.39 18.93 5.33
C SER A 35 -17.87 18.79 5.20
N LYS A 36 -17.20 19.90 4.87
CA LYS A 36 -15.74 19.97 4.67
C LYS A 36 -14.92 19.36 5.82
N ALA A 37 -15.42 19.39 7.05
CA ALA A 37 -14.74 18.83 8.21
C ALA A 37 -14.87 17.30 8.29
N ALA A 38 -16.07 16.76 8.11
CA ALA A 38 -16.31 15.32 8.14
C ALA A 38 -15.62 14.60 6.96
N ASP A 39 -15.67 15.21 5.77
CA ASP A 39 -15.02 14.71 4.56
C ASP A 39 -13.50 14.59 4.72
N ARG A 40 -12.87 15.62 5.33
CA ARG A 40 -11.44 15.60 5.67
C ARG A 40 -11.11 14.52 6.69
N ALA A 41 -11.93 14.39 7.73
CA ALA A 41 -11.74 13.37 8.76
C ALA A 41 -11.82 11.95 8.16
N ASN A 42 -12.77 11.70 7.26
CA ASN A 42 -12.93 10.42 6.58
C ASN A 42 -11.72 10.06 5.71
N PHE A 43 -11.23 11.01 4.91
CA PHE A 43 -10.03 10.79 4.11
C PHE A 43 -8.78 10.58 5.00
N GLN A 44 -8.62 11.36 6.06
CA GLN A 44 -7.52 11.19 7.02
C GLN A 44 -7.57 9.82 7.72
N GLN A 45 -8.77 9.36 8.08
CA GLN A 45 -8.97 8.05 8.68
C GLN A 45 -8.60 6.93 7.70
N LEU A 46 -9.01 7.04 6.43
CA LEU A 46 -8.61 6.10 5.38
C LEU A 46 -7.08 5.98 5.29
N ILE A 47 -6.39 7.12 5.19
CA ILE A 47 -4.92 7.15 5.07
C ILE A 47 -4.29 6.55 6.32
N SER A 48 -4.80 6.86 7.51
CA SER A 48 -4.28 6.31 8.78
C SER A 48 -4.44 4.79 8.84
N SER A 49 -5.62 4.26 8.52
CA SER A 49 -5.87 2.81 8.46
C SER A 49 -5.03 2.12 7.39
N THR A 50 -4.84 2.78 6.24
CA THR A 50 -4.00 2.30 5.15
C THR A 50 -2.54 2.15 5.60
N LEU A 51 -2.00 3.14 6.32
CA LEU A 51 -0.64 3.08 6.83
C LEU A 51 -0.46 1.96 7.86
N VAL A 52 -1.45 1.72 8.73
CA VAL A 52 -1.44 0.57 9.64
C VAL A 52 -1.40 -0.74 8.85
N PHE A 53 -2.26 -0.90 7.85
CA PHE A 53 -2.29 -2.08 6.98
C PHE A 53 -0.94 -2.32 6.27
N VAL A 54 -0.37 -1.27 5.67
CA VAL A 54 0.92 -1.32 4.99
C VAL A 54 2.04 -1.72 5.96
N ASN A 55 2.07 -1.11 7.15
CA ASN A 55 3.07 -1.45 8.17
C ASN A 55 2.93 -2.89 8.64
N SER A 56 1.71 -3.37 8.86
CA SER A 56 1.44 -4.78 9.21
C SER A 56 1.90 -5.72 8.10
N TYR A 57 1.66 -5.39 6.83
CA TYR A 57 2.13 -6.18 5.69
C TYR A 57 3.66 -6.24 5.64
N LEU A 58 4.36 -5.12 5.81
CA LEU A 58 5.82 -5.08 5.83
C LEU A 58 6.43 -5.88 6.99
N LEU A 59 5.74 -5.95 8.14
CA LEU A 59 6.17 -6.74 9.30
C LEU A 59 6.10 -8.26 9.09
N LEU A 60 5.30 -8.75 8.13
CA LEU A 60 5.16 -10.19 7.88
C LEU A 60 6.46 -10.82 7.37
N ARG A 61 7.17 -10.17 6.44
CA ARG A 61 8.45 -10.64 5.87
C ARG A 61 9.33 -9.47 5.46
N ARG A 62 10.63 -9.55 5.73
CA ARG A 62 11.63 -8.53 5.31
C ARG A 62 11.76 -8.39 3.78
N SER A 63 11.41 -9.44 3.05
CA SER A 63 11.37 -9.42 1.58
C SER A 63 10.13 -8.71 1.03
N ASN A 64 9.14 -8.35 1.85
CA ASN A 64 7.96 -7.66 1.37
C ASN A 64 8.32 -6.27 0.82
N ARG A 65 7.68 -5.93 -0.29
CA ARG A 65 7.81 -4.67 -1.01
C ARG A 65 6.43 -4.09 -1.21
N ILE A 66 6.37 -2.77 -1.26
CA ILE A 66 5.13 -2.05 -1.48
C ILE A 66 5.29 -1.05 -2.62
N VAL A 67 4.20 -0.81 -3.34
CA VAL A 67 4.06 0.29 -4.29
C VAL A 67 2.74 0.98 -3.98
N ILE A 68 2.76 2.30 -3.85
CA ILE A 68 1.57 3.11 -3.57
C ILE A 68 1.38 4.09 -4.73
N ILE A 69 0.20 4.06 -5.35
CA ILE A 69 -0.17 4.89 -6.49
C ILE A 69 -1.41 5.70 -6.09
N ALA A 70 -1.36 7.02 -6.26
CA ALA A 70 -2.52 7.89 -6.21
C ALA A 70 -3.20 7.91 -7.57
N ALA A 71 -4.48 7.53 -7.63
CA ALA A 71 -5.36 7.78 -8.75
C ALA A 71 -6.11 9.10 -8.48
N HIS A 72 -5.78 10.15 -9.22
CA HIS A 72 -6.42 11.45 -9.12
C HIS A 72 -7.33 11.69 -10.33
N ALA A 73 -8.11 12.77 -10.32
CA ALA A 73 -8.90 13.17 -11.47
C ALA A 73 -7.99 13.43 -12.68
N GLY A 74 -8.09 12.57 -13.70
CA GLY A 74 -7.37 12.70 -14.97
C GLY A 74 -5.86 12.40 -14.93
N LYS A 75 -5.30 11.96 -13.80
CA LYS A 75 -3.89 11.57 -13.70
C LYS A 75 -3.64 10.56 -12.59
N SER A 76 -2.57 9.78 -12.70
CA SER A 76 -2.05 8.96 -11.61
C SER A 76 -0.62 9.37 -11.25
N ALA A 77 -0.27 9.28 -9.97
CA ALA A 77 1.07 9.58 -9.49
C ALA A 77 1.54 8.47 -8.56
N MET A 78 2.81 8.06 -8.69
CA MET A 78 3.40 7.12 -7.75
C MET A 78 3.77 7.87 -6.46
N LEU A 79 3.15 7.50 -5.34
CA LEU A 79 3.45 8.05 -4.03
C LEU A 79 4.64 7.32 -3.39
N TYR A 80 4.77 6.02 -3.66
CA TYR A 80 5.89 5.20 -3.19
C TYR A 80 6.17 4.04 -4.16
N PRO A 81 7.45 3.67 -4.42
CA PRO A 81 8.66 4.39 -4.02
C PRO A 81 8.73 5.75 -4.72
N ASN A 82 9.33 6.75 -4.06
CA ASN A 82 9.41 8.10 -4.63
C ASN A 82 10.05 8.02 -6.03
N SER A 83 9.30 8.43 -7.06
CA SER A 83 9.81 8.52 -8.43
C SER A 83 10.72 9.72 -8.65
N GLY A 84 11.01 10.50 -7.61
CA GLY A 84 12.00 11.56 -7.61
C GLY A 84 13.41 11.02 -7.83
N ALA A 85 13.75 10.80 -9.10
CA ALA A 85 15.06 11.20 -9.56
C ALA A 85 15.27 12.66 -9.12
N GLN A 86 16.40 12.89 -8.46
CA GLN A 86 16.90 14.23 -8.13
C GLN A 86 17.02 15.10 -9.39
#